data_AF-A0A165FGX6-F1
#
_entry.id   AF-A0A165FGX6-F1
#
_cell.length_a   1.000
_cell.length_b   1.000
_cell.length_c   1.000
_cell.angle_alpha   90.00
_cell.angle_beta   90.00
_cell.angle_gamma   90.00
#
_symmetry.space_group_name_H-M   'P 1'
#
loop_
_entity.id
_entity.type
_entity.pdbx_description
1 polymer ?
#
loop_
_entity_poly.entity_id
_entity_poly.type
_entity_poly.pdbx_seq_one_letter_code
_entity_poly.pdbx_strand_id
1 'polypeptide(L)'
;MYGNSSVLSISPVINSCPGYSFPSVVCVNNHGSVLSPGFKREVHDVIGDADTYPTIQMPDDHSFQAVQQAHFVLFDPHMGPDILGPSPRLDFMFELTEVTHEGPVYVPETNELYMSRLEKDYLYQLVVDLTNDPPTLSQRMAQPPIYAGAGARYRDGLIYYATLGGSEKLGSMPIRPGIYTLNISSGHSTALLNNYYGYFFNSVDDLDISPAGDVWFTDNDYAHSTGVNSEAPQLQTATYRFTPSTGEVTMVESSLQEPNGISFSLSGSTLFLTDTGAGSPSGVGKPLQYKSTGPRTVYAFDVDAEDGSLRNKRAIYQAIEYVPDGIKVSRNGYLITAAGHGLDILAPNGKLIARILTNFTVANLAFAGRDGEQIWAVGKGGAARVLCRLRGP
;
A
#
# COMPACT_ATOMS: atom_id res chain seq x y z
N MET A 1 -27.71 -11.70 -50.65
CA MET A 1 -27.52 -10.35 -50.09
C MET A 1 -27.32 -10.53 -48.59
N TYR A 2 -26.07 -10.45 -48.13
CA TYR A 2 -25.78 -10.37 -46.70
C TYR A 2 -26.31 -9.04 -46.21
N GLY A 3 -27.26 -9.09 -45.28
CA GLY A 3 -27.93 -7.91 -44.74
C GLY A 3 -26.91 -6.96 -44.12
N ASN A 4 -27.16 -5.66 -44.30
CA ASN A 4 -26.45 -4.56 -43.67
C ASN A 4 -26.01 -4.94 -42.25
N SER A 5 -24.70 -5.03 -42.04
CA SER A 5 -24.08 -4.97 -40.73
C SER A 5 -24.48 -3.64 -40.11
N SER A 6 -25.51 -3.64 -39.27
CA SER A 6 -25.72 -2.58 -38.31
C SER A 6 -24.41 -2.46 -37.54
N VAL A 7 -23.68 -1.38 -37.76
CA VAL A 7 -22.54 -1.01 -36.91
C VAL A 7 -23.13 -0.97 -35.50
N LEU A 8 -22.81 -1.97 -34.67
CA LEU A 8 -23.18 -1.97 -33.26
C LEU A 8 -22.67 -0.64 -32.72
N SER A 9 -23.56 0.28 -32.31
CA SER A 9 -23.10 1.51 -31.69
C SER A 9 -22.46 1.12 -30.37
N ILE A 10 -21.13 1.11 -30.33
CA ILE A 10 -20.37 0.80 -29.13
C ILE A 10 -20.66 1.94 -28.16
N SER A 11 -21.28 1.61 -27.03
CA SER A 11 -21.52 2.59 -25.97
C SER A 11 -20.16 2.99 -25.39
N PRO A 12 -19.90 4.30 -25.15
CA PRO A 12 -18.65 4.74 -24.54
C PRO A 12 -18.38 4.00 -23.23
N VAL A 13 -17.17 3.45 -23.11
CA VAL A 13 -16.66 2.84 -21.88
C VAL A 13 -16.50 3.90 -20.81
N ILE A 14 -16.10 5.12 -21.18
CA ILE A 14 -15.93 6.23 -20.25
C ILE A 14 -17.01 7.29 -20.45
N ASN A 15 -17.59 7.73 -19.34
CA ASN A 15 -18.60 8.78 -19.29
C ASN A 15 -18.25 9.84 -18.23
N SER A 16 -18.91 10.99 -18.28
CA SER A 16 -18.89 11.96 -17.19
C SER A 16 -19.60 11.40 -15.95
N CYS A 17 -19.07 11.71 -14.77
CA CYS A 17 -19.71 11.36 -13.51
C CYS A 17 -20.64 12.48 -13.05
N PRO A 18 -21.93 12.21 -12.77
CA PRO A 18 -22.84 13.22 -12.23
C PRO A 18 -22.28 13.88 -10.97
N GLY A 19 -22.23 15.22 -10.96
CA GLY A 19 -21.74 16.01 -9.82
C GLY A 19 -20.23 16.20 -9.75
N TYR A 20 -19.45 15.66 -10.70
CA TYR A 20 -18.00 15.81 -10.73
C TYR A 20 -17.50 16.49 -12.01
N SER A 21 -16.30 17.07 -11.93
CA SER A 21 -15.64 17.71 -13.06
C SER A 21 -14.99 16.67 -13.98
N PHE A 22 -15.39 16.66 -15.25
CA PHE A 22 -14.78 15.83 -16.29
C PHE A 22 -13.63 16.59 -16.99
N PRO A 23 -12.48 15.96 -17.30
CA PRO A 23 -12.14 14.54 -17.10
C PRO A 23 -11.43 14.24 -15.78
N SER A 24 -11.34 15.18 -14.83
CA SER A 24 -10.63 14.92 -13.55
C SER A 24 -11.21 13.73 -12.78
N VAL A 25 -12.54 13.55 -12.85
CA VAL A 25 -13.24 12.35 -12.40
C VAL A 25 -13.98 11.74 -13.60
N VAL A 26 -13.74 10.45 -13.86
CA VAL A 26 -14.37 9.70 -14.95
C VAL A 26 -15.11 8.48 -14.44
N CYS A 27 -16.20 8.10 -15.12
CA CYS A 27 -17.03 6.97 -14.75
C CYS A 27 -16.90 5.87 -15.80
N VAL A 28 -16.58 4.66 -15.35
CA VAL A 28 -16.50 3.48 -16.20
C VAL A 28 -17.90 2.87 -16.32
N ASN A 29 -18.39 2.78 -17.55
CA ASN A 29 -19.69 2.19 -17.84
C ASN A 29 -19.67 0.70 -17.53
N ASN A 30 -20.68 0.23 -16.78
CA ASN A 30 -20.85 -1.18 -16.41
C ASN A 30 -19.55 -1.85 -15.93
N HIS A 31 -18.79 -1.17 -15.07
CA HIS A 31 -17.51 -1.64 -14.53
C HIS A 31 -16.43 -1.97 -15.59
N GLY A 32 -16.63 -1.57 -16.85
CA GLY A 32 -15.72 -1.91 -17.96
C GLY A 32 -15.84 -3.36 -18.41
N SER A 33 -16.96 -4.02 -18.13
CA SER A 33 -17.13 -5.46 -18.38
C SER A 33 -17.15 -5.84 -19.86
N VAL A 34 -17.50 -4.89 -20.74
CA VAL A 34 -17.53 -5.08 -22.20
C VAL A 34 -16.76 -3.94 -22.83
N LEU A 35 -15.68 -4.28 -23.53
CA LEU A 35 -14.81 -3.36 -24.24
C LEU A 35 -14.96 -3.57 -25.74
N SER A 36 -14.66 -2.55 -26.55
CA SER A 36 -14.68 -2.66 -28.01
C SER A 36 -13.74 -3.79 -28.48
N PRO A 37 -14.10 -4.62 -29.48
CA PRO A 37 -13.31 -5.79 -29.88
C PRO A 37 -11.83 -5.54 -30.17
N GLY A 38 -11.46 -4.34 -30.63
CA GLY A 38 -10.07 -3.95 -30.88
C GLY A 38 -9.25 -3.59 -29.63
N PHE A 39 -9.79 -3.75 -28.42
CA PHE A 39 -9.08 -3.36 -27.20
C PHE A 39 -7.80 -4.18 -27.00
N LYS A 40 -6.75 -3.53 -26.50
CA LYS A 40 -5.49 -4.20 -26.17
C LYS A 40 -4.82 -3.57 -24.97
N ARG A 41 -4.35 -4.40 -24.04
CA ARG A 41 -3.41 -4.02 -23.00
C ARG A 41 -2.15 -4.85 -23.21
N GLU A 42 -1.07 -4.18 -23.65
CA GLU A 42 0.23 -4.85 -23.77
C GLU A 42 0.71 -5.21 -22.38
N VAL A 43 1.29 -6.39 -22.23
CA VAL A 43 1.80 -6.86 -20.94
C VAL A 43 3.32 -6.87 -21.00
N HIS A 44 3.95 -6.23 -20.01
CA HIS A 44 5.40 -6.20 -19.86
C HIS A 44 5.81 -6.94 -18.59
N ASP A 45 6.87 -7.74 -18.67
CA ASP A 45 7.37 -8.54 -17.53
C ASP A 45 8.39 -7.77 -16.66
N VAL A 46 8.24 -6.44 -16.60
CA VAL A 46 9.08 -5.52 -15.82
C VAL A 46 8.16 -4.51 -15.16
N ILE A 47 8.13 -4.42 -13.83
CA ILE A 47 7.27 -3.49 -13.08
C ILE A 47 7.60 -2.03 -13.43
N GLY A 48 8.87 -1.70 -13.66
CA GLY A 48 9.27 -0.34 -14.09
C GLY A 48 8.63 0.10 -15.41
N ASP A 49 8.28 -0.87 -16.26
CA ASP A 49 7.66 -0.66 -17.57
C ASP A 49 6.27 -1.32 -17.64
N ALA A 50 5.69 -1.69 -16.49
CA ALA A 50 4.45 -2.43 -16.47
C ALA A 50 3.30 -1.55 -16.97
N ASP A 51 2.37 -2.20 -17.65
CA ASP A 51 1.21 -1.54 -18.20
C ASP A 51 0.30 -1.00 -17.10
N THR A 52 -0.19 0.22 -17.30
CA THR A 52 -1.11 0.89 -16.39
C THR A 52 -2.51 0.91 -16.99
N TYR A 53 -3.54 1.12 -16.19
CA TYR A 53 -4.91 1.19 -16.67
C TYR A 53 -5.13 2.27 -17.75
N PRO A 54 -4.48 3.46 -17.69
CA PRO A 54 -4.57 4.45 -18.76
C PRO A 54 -3.88 4.06 -20.09
N THR A 55 -3.06 3.00 -20.14
CA THR A 55 -2.36 2.58 -21.37
C THR A 55 -3.15 1.59 -22.22
N ILE A 56 -4.34 1.18 -21.78
CA ILE A 56 -5.21 0.31 -22.58
C ILE A 56 -5.58 1.03 -23.89
N GLN A 57 -5.30 0.37 -25.01
CA GLN A 57 -5.61 0.85 -26.33
C GLN A 57 -7.06 0.51 -26.67
N MET A 58 -7.84 1.52 -27.04
CA MET A 58 -9.25 1.41 -27.45
C MET A 58 -9.42 2.10 -28.82
N PRO A 59 -8.99 1.46 -29.93
CA PRO A 59 -9.01 2.10 -31.25
C PRO A 59 -10.42 2.49 -31.71
N ASP A 60 -11.43 1.75 -31.27
CA ASP A 60 -12.84 1.96 -31.65
C ASP A 60 -13.64 2.76 -30.60
N ASP A 61 -13.03 3.15 -29.48
CA ASP A 61 -13.67 3.94 -28.41
C ASP A 61 -12.72 5.01 -27.87
N HIS A 62 -12.81 6.21 -28.46
CA HIS A 62 -12.01 7.37 -28.06
C HIS A 62 -12.35 7.92 -26.67
N SER A 63 -13.47 7.52 -26.05
CA SER A 63 -13.81 7.99 -24.69
C SER A 63 -12.76 7.59 -23.67
N PHE A 64 -12.06 6.46 -23.90
CA PHE A 64 -11.04 5.96 -22.99
C PHE A 64 -9.84 6.89 -22.84
N GLN A 65 -9.57 7.76 -23.82
CA GLN A 65 -8.50 8.77 -23.72
C GLN A 65 -8.67 9.71 -22.52
N ALA A 66 -9.91 9.91 -22.04
CA ALA A 66 -10.18 10.74 -20.86
C ALA A 66 -9.52 10.20 -19.58
N VAL A 67 -9.26 8.89 -19.48
CA VAL A 67 -8.61 8.27 -18.32
C VAL A 67 -7.19 8.83 -18.13
N GLN A 68 -6.48 9.20 -19.20
CA GLN A 68 -5.12 9.74 -19.14
C GLN A 68 -5.02 11.11 -18.46
N GLN A 69 -6.15 11.83 -18.35
CA GLN A 69 -6.24 13.15 -17.72
C GLN A 69 -7.01 13.08 -16.38
N ALA A 70 -7.45 11.90 -15.98
CA ALA A 70 -8.21 11.70 -14.76
C ALA A 70 -7.31 11.60 -13.54
N HIS A 71 -7.78 12.11 -12.41
CA HIS A 71 -7.22 11.80 -11.08
C HIS A 71 -8.02 10.68 -10.40
N PHE A 72 -9.30 10.55 -10.74
CA PHE A 72 -10.20 9.56 -10.15
C PHE A 72 -10.97 8.81 -11.24
N VAL A 73 -10.93 7.48 -11.18
CA VAL A 73 -11.69 6.58 -12.04
C VAL A 73 -12.71 5.86 -11.18
N LEU A 74 -14.00 6.12 -11.38
CA LEU A 74 -15.10 5.45 -10.68
C LEU A 74 -15.56 4.23 -11.48
N PHE A 75 -15.33 3.03 -10.94
CA PHE A 75 -15.87 1.78 -11.48
C PHE A 75 -17.30 1.54 -11.03
N ASP A 76 -17.68 2.02 -9.84
CA ASP A 76 -19.06 2.03 -9.35
C ASP A 76 -19.52 3.47 -9.05
N PRO A 77 -20.13 4.15 -10.05
CA PRO A 77 -20.56 5.55 -9.91
C PRO A 77 -21.55 5.79 -8.79
N HIS A 78 -22.36 4.80 -8.41
CA HIS A 78 -23.38 4.94 -7.36
C HIS A 78 -22.76 5.14 -5.98
N MET A 79 -21.57 4.58 -5.77
CA MET A 79 -20.82 4.68 -4.52
C MET A 79 -19.92 5.93 -4.46
N GLY A 80 -19.70 6.59 -5.61
CA GLY A 80 -18.83 7.77 -5.73
C GLY A 80 -19.07 8.85 -4.67
N PRO A 81 -20.31 9.34 -4.45
CA PRO A 81 -20.62 10.35 -3.44
C PRO A 81 -20.22 9.99 -2.01
N ASP A 82 -20.19 8.70 -1.66
CA ASP A 82 -19.86 8.22 -0.32
C ASP A 82 -18.35 8.16 -0.08
N ILE A 83 -17.56 7.97 -1.14
CA ILE A 83 -16.10 7.83 -1.04
C ILE A 83 -15.34 9.11 -1.45
N LEU A 84 -15.78 9.81 -2.50
CA LEU A 84 -15.10 10.99 -3.04
C LEU A 84 -15.62 12.29 -2.43
N GLY A 85 -16.93 12.35 -2.10
CA GLY A 85 -17.58 13.59 -1.69
C GLY A 85 -17.71 14.60 -2.85
N PRO A 86 -18.11 15.84 -2.60
CA PRO A 86 -18.48 16.78 -3.67
C PRO A 86 -17.29 17.42 -4.41
N SER A 87 -16.07 17.33 -3.87
CA SER A 87 -14.90 18.03 -4.43
C SER A 87 -13.61 17.27 -4.12
N PRO A 88 -13.45 16.03 -4.64
CA PRO A 88 -12.24 15.26 -4.43
C PRO A 88 -11.03 15.96 -5.06
N ARG A 89 -9.88 15.89 -4.40
CA ARG A 89 -8.62 16.47 -4.90
C ARG A 89 -7.44 15.53 -4.66
N LEU A 90 -6.49 15.58 -5.58
CA LEU A 90 -5.18 14.95 -5.48
C LEU A 90 -4.15 16.08 -5.63
N ASP A 91 -3.39 16.32 -4.57
CA ASP A 91 -2.33 17.32 -4.53
C ASP A 91 -0.98 16.58 -4.54
N PHE A 92 -0.17 16.75 -5.58
CA PHE A 92 1.22 16.27 -5.56
C PHE A 92 2.04 17.20 -4.66
N MET A 93 2.64 16.65 -3.60
CA MET A 93 3.21 17.47 -2.52
C MET A 93 4.73 17.55 -2.59
N PHE A 94 5.39 16.41 -2.81
CA PHE A 94 6.84 16.34 -2.79
C PHE A 94 7.34 15.43 -3.91
N GLU A 95 8.32 15.93 -4.66
CA GLU A 95 9.19 15.11 -5.51
C GLU A 95 10.18 14.37 -4.61
N LEU A 96 10.21 13.05 -4.72
CA LEU A 96 11.10 12.18 -3.95
C LEU A 96 12.03 11.43 -4.90
N THR A 97 13.05 10.76 -4.36
CA THR A 97 13.93 9.94 -5.19
C THR A 97 13.19 8.70 -5.72
N GLU A 98 13.73 8.07 -6.76
CA GLU A 98 13.22 6.81 -7.34
C GLU A 98 13.47 5.56 -6.47
N VAL A 99 13.96 5.75 -5.24
CA VAL A 99 14.00 4.69 -4.24
C VAL A 99 12.60 4.56 -3.62
N THR A 100 12.22 3.35 -3.21
CA THR A 100 10.93 3.13 -2.54
C THR A 100 10.88 3.91 -1.23
N HIS A 101 9.85 4.73 -1.08
CA HIS A 101 9.46 5.33 0.20
C HIS A 101 8.25 4.58 0.76
N GLU A 102 8.31 4.25 2.04
CA GLU A 102 7.44 3.25 2.67
C GLU A 102 7.08 3.64 4.10
N GLY A 103 6.21 2.84 4.72
CA GLY A 103 5.85 2.94 6.13
C GLY A 103 5.31 4.31 6.54
N PRO A 104 4.42 4.95 5.75
CA PRO A 104 3.83 6.21 6.16
C PRO A 104 3.02 6.02 7.43
N VAL A 105 3.18 6.90 8.41
CA VAL A 105 2.43 6.87 9.67
C VAL A 105 2.21 8.27 10.21
N TYR A 106 0.96 8.58 10.56
CA TYR A 106 0.58 9.87 11.13
C TYR A 106 0.68 9.86 12.64
N VAL A 107 1.25 10.92 13.20
CA VAL A 107 1.39 11.16 14.63
C VAL A 107 0.53 12.38 15.01
N PRO A 108 -0.62 12.18 15.67
CA PRO A 108 -1.59 13.24 15.91
C PRO A 108 -1.10 14.33 16.87
N GLU A 109 -0.23 13.99 17.83
CA GLU A 109 0.27 14.91 18.87
C GLU A 109 1.15 16.01 18.29
N THR A 110 1.97 15.66 17.30
CA THR A 110 2.86 16.59 16.61
C THR A 110 2.29 17.08 15.28
N ASN A 111 1.20 16.46 14.80
CA ASN A 111 0.64 16.69 13.47
C ASN A 111 1.67 16.46 12.35
N GLU A 112 2.43 15.38 12.49
CA GLU A 112 3.50 14.99 11.57
C GLU A 112 3.16 13.66 10.91
N LEU A 113 3.52 13.50 9.63
CA LEU A 113 3.51 12.22 8.94
C LEU A 113 4.97 11.76 8.73
N TYR A 114 5.30 10.59 9.25
CA TYR A 114 6.60 9.96 9.07
C TYR A 114 6.54 9.00 7.88
N MET A 115 7.63 8.85 7.14
CA MET A 115 7.83 7.79 6.16
C MET A 115 9.33 7.45 6.09
N SER A 116 9.65 6.24 5.67
CA SER A 116 11.03 5.77 5.50
C SER A 116 11.43 5.76 4.04
N ARG A 117 12.74 5.78 3.79
CA ARG A 117 13.31 5.44 2.48
C ARG A 117 14.03 4.10 2.60
N LEU A 118 13.70 3.16 1.72
CA LEU A 118 14.27 1.81 1.72
C LEU A 118 15.56 1.76 0.91
N GLU A 119 16.52 2.60 1.32
CA GLU A 119 17.83 2.71 0.70
C GLU A 119 18.90 2.08 1.59
N LYS A 120 19.88 1.43 0.97
CA LYS A 120 21.02 0.87 1.69
C LYS A 120 21.77 1.98 2.45
N ASP A 121 22.12 1.71 3.70
CA ASP A 121 22.89 2.61 4.57
C ASP A 121 22.18 3.94 4.94
N TYR A 122 20.91 4.10 4.59
CA TYR A 122 20.11 5.29 4.92
C TYR A 122 19.35 5.12 6.24
N LEU A 123 19.60 6.02 7.21
CA LEU A 123 19.12 5.89 8.60
C LEU A 123 18.06 6.91 9.02
N TYR A 124 17.74 7.88 8.15
CA TYR A 124 16.79 8.94 8.47
C TYR A 124 15.37 8.51 8.11
N GLN A 125 14.41 8.95 8.90
CA GLN A 125 13.00 9.00 8.52
C GLN A 125 12.72 10.37 7.92
N LEU A 126 11.91 10.41 6.87
CA LEU A 126 11.37 11.63 6.33
C LEU A 126 10.13 12.02 7.14
N VAL A 127 10.01 13.31 7.48
CA VAL A 127 8.92 13.82 8.31
C VAL A 127 8.25 14.99 7.59
N VAL A 128 6.98 14.80 7.24
CA VAL A 128 6.12 15.85 6.70
C VAL A 128 5.43 16.54 7.87
N ASP A 129 5.72 17.83 8.06
CA ASP A 129 5.03 18.67 9.04
C ASP A 129 3.74 19.23 8.41
N LEU A 130 2.59 18.81 8.94
CA LEU A 130 1.26 19.19 8.46
C LEU A 130 0.69 20.42 9.18
N THR A 131 1.48 21.12 10.01
CA THR A 131 1.04 22.34 10.70
C THR A 131 0.90 23.54 9.78
N ASN A 132 1.57 23.53 8.63
CA ASN A 132 1.51 24.56 7.60
C ASN A 132 0.87 24.04 6.31
N ASP A 133 0.31 24.94 5.50
CA ASP A 133 -0.17 24.65 4.14
C ASP A 133 0.48 25.67 3.16
N PRO A 134 1.38 25.24 2.25
CA PRO A 134 1.78 23.85 2.02
C PRO A 134 2.61 23.26 3.18
N PRO A 135 2.55 21.93 3.37
CA PRO A 135 3.35 21.24 4.38
C PRO A 135 4.85 21.28 4.03
N THR A 136 5.71 21.05 5.02
CA THR A 136 7.16 21.00 4.83
C THR A 136 7.72 19.60 5.06
N LEU A 137 8.83 19.27 4.41
CA LEU A 137 9.50 17.98 4.51
C LEU A 137 10.86 18.15 5.20
N SER A 138 11.14 17.32 6.20
CA SER A 138 12.41 17.29 6.93
C SER A 138 12.89 15.86 7.14
N GLN A 139 14.08 15.71 7.75
CA GLN A 139 14.66 14.42 8.10
C GLN A 139 14.86 14.34 9.62
N ARG A 140 14.54 13.19 10.21
CA ARG A 140 14.74 12.89 11.62
C ARG A 140 15.37 11.52 11.77
N MET A 141 16.32 11.38 12.67
CA MET A 141 16.95 10.09 12.97
C MET A 141 16.61 9.71 14.40
N ALA A 142 16.08 8.50 14.57
CA ALA A 142 15.85 7.90 15.88
C ALA A 142 17.17 7.63 16.63
N GLN A 143 17.09 7.46 17.96
CA GLN A 143 18.24 7.12 18.79
C GLN A 143 17.96 5.91 19.69
N PRO A 144 18.53 4.73 19.43
CA PRO A 144 19.35 4.36 18.27
C PRO A 144 18.62 4.50 16.91
N PRO A 145 19.33 4.47 15.78
CA PRO A 145 18.70 4.55 14.46
C PRO A 145 17.75 3.37 14.17
N ILE A 146 16.68 3.64 13.41
CA ILE A 146 15.80 2.63 12.81
C ILE A 146 16.18 2.56 11.33
N TYR A 147 16.55 1.37 10.87
CA TYR A 147 17.00 1.14 9.50
C TYR A 147 15.90 0.48 8.68
N ALA A 148 15.60 1.09 7.52
CA ALA A 148 14.65 0.56 6.53
C ALA A 148 13.30 0.11 7.12
N GLY A 149 12.61 1.03 7.82
CA GLY A 149 11.25 0.80 8.32
C GLY A 149 10.23 0.76 7.19
N ALA A 150 9.84 -0.42 6.73
CA ALA A 150 8.90 -0.62 5.63
C ALA A 150 7.44 -0.42 6.04
N GLY A 151 7.08 -0.83 7.25
CA GLY A 151 5.74 -0.69 7.78
C GLY A 151 5.73 0.13 9.04
N ALA A 152 4.62 0.84 9.29
CA ALA A 152 4.49 1.58 10.53
C ALA A 152 3.05 1.71 11.03
N ARG A 153 2.88 1.71 12.35
CA ARG A 153 1.63 2.08 13.05
C ARG A 153 1.91 2.96 14.25
N TYR A 154 1.03 3.91 14.50
CA TYR A 154 1.07 4.74 15.69
C TYR A 154 0.10 4.21 16.75
N ARG A 155 0.57 4.09 17.99
CA ARG A 155 -0.27 3.75 19.15
C ARG A 155 0.39 4.27 20.43
N ASP A 156 -0.40 4.98 21.24
CA ASP A 156 -0.05 5.38 22.62
C ASP A 156 1.33 6.05 22.78
N GLY A 157 1.65 7.03 21.93
CA GLY A 157 2.91 7.80 21.97
C GLY A 157 4.10 7.13 21.26
N LEU A 158 3.89 5.96 20.68
CA LEU A 158 4.91 5.17 19.98
C LEU A 158 4.55 5.00 18.51
N ILE A 159 5.54 5.14 17.63
CA ILE A 159 5.49 4.50 16.32
C ILE A 159 6.09 3.10 16.46
N TYR A 160 5.38 2.09 16.02
CA TYR A 160 5.86 0.74 15.79
C TYR A 160 6.29 0.66 14.33
N TYR A 161 7.55 0.29 14.07
CA TYR A 161 8.11 0.05 12.76
C TYR A 161 8.32 -1.44 12.54
N ALA A 162 7.91 -1.93 11.38
CA ALA A 162 8.41 -3.17 10.79
C ALA A 162 9.65 -2.81 9.98
N THR A 163 10.78 -3.46 10.26
CA THR A 163 12.06 -3.15 9.63
C THR A 163 12.56 -4.31 8.78
N LEU A 164 12.89 -4.01 7.53
CA LEU A 164 13.38 -5.00 6.57
C LEU A 164 14.91 -5.12 6.59
N GLY A 165 15.61 -4.07 7.02
CA GLY A 165 17.06 -3.94 6.87
C GLY A 165 17.86 -4.61 7.98
N GLY A 166 18.98 -5.23 7.59
CA GLY A 166 19.96 -5.80 8.50
C GLY A 166 21.38 -5.41 8.10
N SER A 167 22.21 -5.00 9.06
CA SER A 167 23.61 -4.65 8.83
C SER A 167 24.43 -4.73 10.11
N GLU A 168 25.61 -5.35 10.03
CA GLU A 168 26.59 -5.37 11.13
C GLU A 168 27.49 -4.13 11.17
N LYS A 169 27.42 -3.27 10.15
CA LYS A 169 28.34 -2.13 9.96
C LYS A 169 27.69 -0.77 10.18
N LEU A 170 26.36 -0.71 10.26
CA LEU A 170 25.61 0.53 10.43
C LEU A 170 25.26 0.76 11.90
N GLY A 171 25.57 1.95 12.41
CA GLY A 171 25.28 2.34 13.78
C GLY A 171 26.32 1.83 14.80
N SER A 172 25.97 1.92 16.08
CA SER A 172 26.84 1.53 17.20
C SER A 172 26.74 0.04 17.58
N MET A 173 25.70 -0.66 17.11
CA MET A 173 25.48 -2.10 17.28
C MET A 173 24.87 -2.69 16.00
N PRO A 174 24.98 -4.01 15.77
CA PRO A 174 24.31 -4.65 14.63
C PRO A 174 22.81 -4.36 14.60
N ILE A 175 22.31 -3.96 13.44
CA ILE A 175 20.88 -3.76 13.18
C ILE A 175 20.33 -5.02 12.53
N ARG A 176 19.15 -5.46 12.96
CA ARG A 176 18.47 -6.65 12.45
C ARG A 176 17.04 -6.31 12.04
N PRO A 177 16.46 -7.04 11.06
CA PRO A 177 15.04 -6.96 10.78
C PRO A 177 14.21 -7.30 12.02
N GLY A 178 13.06 -6.65 12.18
CA GLY A 178 12.26 -6.82 13.39
C GLY A 178 11.15 -5.79 13.57
N ILE A 179 10.60 -5.76 14.77
CA ILE A 179 9.67 -4.74 15.23
C ILE A 179 10.41 -3.80 16.16
N TYR A 180 10.38 -2.50 15.87
CA TYR A 180 11.04 -1.46 16.63
C TYR A 180 10.05 -0.38 17.02
N THR A 181 10.09 0.09 18.27
CA THR A 181 9.28 1.24 18.69
C THR A 181 10.11 2.51 18.67
N LEU A 182 9.54 3.63 18.25
CA LEU A 182 10.08 4.98 18.40
C LEU A 182 9.15 5.79 19.32
N ASN A 183 9.67 6.24 20.46
CA ASN A 183 8.95 7.19 21.31
C ASN A 183 9.07 8.60 20.72
N ILE A 184 7.93 9.19 20.34
CA ILE A 184 7.90 10.48 19.65
C ILE A 184 8.42 11.62 20.51
N SER A 185 8.18 11.56 21.83
CA SER A 185 8.56 12.65 22.73
C SER A 185 10.07 12.66 23.02
N SER A 186 10.68 11.48 23.15
CA SER A 186 12.11 11.38 23.47
C SER A 186 13.01 11.15 22.26
N GLY A 187 12.46 10.72 21.12
CA GLY A 187 13.22 10.24 19.97
C GLY A 187 13.93 8.91 20.21
N HIS A 188 13.68 8.26 21.35
CA HIS A 188 14.32 6.99 21.71
C HIS A 188 13.67 5.83 20.97
N SER A 189 14.49 4.99 20.32
CA SER A 189 14.01 3.74 19.73
C SER A 189 14.38 2.52 20.57
N THR A 190 13.60 1.46 20.44
CA THR A 190 13.84 0.19 21.16
C THR A 190 13.43 -0.98 20.27
N ALA A 191 14.27 -2.01 20.23
CA ALA A 191 13.92 -3.28 19.59
C ALA A 191 12.88 -4.00 20.46
N LEU A 192 11.73 -4.31 19.89
CA LEU A 192 10.66 -5.04 20.54
C LEU A 192 10.70 -6.53 20.19
N LEU A 193 11.04 -6.85 18.93
CA LEU A 193 11.20 -8.21 18.41
C LEU A 193 12.25 -8.19 17.29
N ASN A 194 13.13 -9.19 17.21
CA ASN A 194 14.18 -9.23 16.17
C ASN A 194 14.57 -10.65 15.69
N ASN A 195 13.89 -11.71 16.15
CA ASN A 195 14.17 -13.07 15.75
C ASN A 195 12.95 -13.99 15.97
N TYR A 196 12.95 -15.13 15.30
CA TYR A 196 12.06 -16.25 15.52
C TYR A 196 12.85 -17.46 16.00
N TYR A 197 12.82 -17.74 17.32
CA TYR A 197 13.55 -18.86 17.95
C TYR A 197 15.05 -18.94 17.56
N GLY A 198 15.71 -17.79 17.42
CA GLY A 198 17.12 -17.68 17.04
C GLY A 198 17.40 -17.52 15.54
N TYR A 199 16.39 -17.65 14.68
CA TYR A 199 16.49 -17.28 13.26
C TYR A 199 16.19 -15.80 13.07
N PHE A 200 16.95 -15.12 12.21
CA PHE A 200 16.59 -13.77 11.79
C PHE A 200 15.32 -13.82 10.94
N PHE A 201 14.46 -12.81 11.10
CA PHE A 201 13.45 -12.51 10.09
C PHE A 201 14.13 -12.11 8.78
N ASN A 202 13.45 -12.34 7.66
CA ASN A 202 13.99 -12.05 6.34
C ASN A 202 13.91 -10.55 6.04
N SER A 203 12.68 -10.03 6.04
CA SER A 203 12.27 -8.65 5.76
C SER A 203 10.93 -8.43 6.46
N VAL A 204 10.94 -7.99 7.73
CA VAL A 204 9.69 -7.62 8.40
C VAL A 204 9.14 -6.39 7.67
N ASP A 205 8.11 -6.58 6.86
CA ASP A 205 7.69 -5.63 5.83
C ASP A 205 6.63 -4.66 6.35
N ASP A 206 5.36 -5.06 6.44
CA ASP A 206 4.30 -4.25 7.05
C ASP A 206 3.81 -4.86 8.38
N LEU A 207 3.17 -4.03 9.21
CA LEU A 207 2.55 -4.47 10.45
C LEU A 207 1.19 -3.80 10.67
N ASP A 208 0.33 -4.47 11.43
CA ASP A 208 -0.82 -3.85 12.08
C ASP A 208 -0.93 -4.29 13.53
N ILE A 209 -1.57 -3.47 14.36
CA ILE A 209 -1.75 -3.76 15.77
C ILE A 209 -3.21 -4.08 16.03
N SER A 210 -3.46 -5.31 16.48
CA SER A 210 -4.82 -5.75 16.82
C SER A 210 -5.41 -4.89 17.95
N PRO A 211 -6.76 -4.84 18.10
CA PRO A 211 -7.39 -4.17 19.24
C PRO A 211 -6.85 -4.65 20.60
N ALA A 212 -6.50 -5.94 20.69
CA ALA A 212 -5.92 -6.56 21.89
C ALA A 212 -4.49 -6.10 22.22
N GLY A 213 -3.78 -5.47 21.27
CA GLY A 213 -2.40 -4.98 21.48
C GLY A 213 -1.33 -5.86 20.84
N ASP A 214 -1.70 -6.99 20.26
CA ASP A 214 -0.73 -7.85 19.58
C ASP A 214 -0.31 -7.24 18.24
N VAL A 215 0.97 -7.40 17.93
CA VAL A 215 1.58 -6.91 16.68
C VAL A 215 1.58 -8.03 15.67
N TRP A 216 0.89 -7.82 14.55
CA TRP A 216 0.85 -8.76 13.44
C TRP A 216 1.67 -8.18 12.30
N PHE A 217 2.50 -8.99 11.67
CA PHE A 217 3.44 -8.50 10.66
C PHE A 217 3.72 -9.54 9.58
N THR A 218 4.09 -9.05 8.41
CA THR A 218 4.50 -9.86 7.26
C THR A 218 6.02 -9.96 7.20
N ASP A 219 6.53 -11.11 6.77
CA ASP A 219 7.95 -11.37 6.56
C ASP A 219 8.15 -11.94 5.15
N ASN A 220 8.73 -11.13 4.26
CA ASN A 220 9.03 -11.50 2.87
C ASN A 220 10.54 -11.48 2.59
N ASP A 221 10.98 -11.78 1.37
CA ASP A 221 12.42 -11.93 1.06
C ASP A 221 13.09 -10.72 0.36
N TYR A 222 12.37 -9.60 0.24
CA TYR A 222 12.77 -8.44 -0.58
C TYR A 222 14.06 -7.75 -0.14
N ALA A 223 14.34 -7.71 1.17
CA ALA A 223 15.46 -6.93 1.69
C ALA A 223 16.83 -7.43 1.22
N HIS A 224 16.98 -8.75 1.09
CA HIS A 224 18.22 -9.36 0.62
C HIS A 224 18.40 -9.15 -0.88
N SER A 225 17.35 -9.38 -1.67
CA SER A 225 17.40 -9.21 -3.14
C SER A 225 17.64 -7.75 -3.56
N THR A 226 17.22 -6.79 -2.75
CA THR A 226 17.52 -5.36 -2.92
C THR A 226 18.90 -4.96 -2.39
N GLY A 227 19.49 -5.74 -1.48
CA GLY A 227 20.77 -5.46 -0.83
C GLY A 227 20.67 -4.50 0.36
N VAL A 228 19.44 -4.23 0.84
CA VAL A 228 19.19 -3.46 2.06
C VAL A 228 19.50 -4.31 3.30
N ASN A 229 19.31 -5.63 3.23
CA ASN A 229 19.75 -6.59 4.24
C ASN A 229 21.00 -7.34 3.75
N SER A 230 22.03 -7.41 4.60
CA SER A 230 23.26 -8.16 4.31
C SER A 230 23.15 -9.66 4.56
N GLU A 231 22.16 -10.09 5.34
CA GLU A 231 21.94 -11.50 5.67
C GLU A 231 21.02 -12.16 4.64
N ALA A 232 21.33 -13.40 4.27
CA ALA A 232 20.44 -14.20 3.43
C ALA A 232 19.16 -14.58 4.21
N PRO A 233 18.01 -14.74 3.53
CA PRO A 233 16.78 -15.22 4.15
C PRO A 233 17.00 -16.55 4.88
N GLN A 234 16.44 -16.67 6.09
CA GLN A 234 16.57 -17.84 6.97
C GLN A 234 15.23 -18.54 7.23
N LEU A 235 14.12 -17.82 7.05
CA LEU A 235 12.76 -18.31 7.24
C LEU A 235 12.06 -18.46 5.89
N GLN A 236 11.02 -19.28 5.83
CA GLN A 236 10.04 -19.16 4.74
C GLN A 236 9.29 -17.84 4.86
N THR A 237 8.82 -17.28 3.76
CA THR A 237 7.95 -16.10 3.80
C THR A 237 6.64 -16.46 4.51
N ALA A 238 6.19 -15.58 5.41
CA ALA A 238 5.02 -15.84 6.24
C ALA A 238 4.48 -14.57 6.89
N THR A 239 3.29 -14.68 7.49
CA THR A 239 2.73 -13.69 8.42
C THR A 239 2.82 -14.26 9.83
N TYR A 240 3.18 -13.40 10.77
CA TYR A 240 3.38 -13.73 12.17
C TYR A 240 2.52 -12.84 13.07
N ARG A 241 2.22 -13.35 14.26
CA ARG A 241 1.66 -12.62 15.39
C ARG A 241 2.69 -12.63 16.51
N PHE A 242 2.96 -11.46 17.05
CA PHE A 242 3.76 -11.26 18.26
C PHE A 242 2.88 -10.68 19.36
N THR A 243 2.92 -11.33 20.53
CA THR A 243 2.16 -10.94 21.73
C THR A 243 3.13 -10.27 22.72
N PRO A 244 3.22 -8.93 22.79
CA PRO A 244 4.23 -8.26 23.59
C PRO A 244 4.17 -8.58 25.09
N SER A 245 2.98 -8.90 25.62
CA SER A 245 2.78 -9.21 27.03
C SER A 245 3.38 -10.55 27.47
N THR A 246 3.53 -11.52 26.55
CA THR A 246 4.09 -12.84 26.84
C THR A 246 5.43 -13.07 26.15
N GLY A 247 5.74 -12.29 25.11
CA GLY A 247 6.90 -12.50 24.25
C GLY A 247 6.70 -13.61 23.21
N GLU A 248 5.49 -14.19 23.12
CA GLU A 248 5.18 -15.27 22.18
C GLU A 248 5.14 -14.76 20.74
N VAL A 249 5.76 -15.53 19.83
CA VAL A 249 5.69 -15.32 18.38
C VAL A 249 5.14 -16.58 17.74
N THR A 250 4.08 -16.42 16.96
CA THR A 250 3.38 -17.53 16.29
C THR A 250 3.24 -17.21 14.81
N MET A 251 3.59 -18.17 13.95
CA MET A 251 3.27 -18.09 12.53
C MET A 251 1.77 -18.32 12.33
N VAL A 252 1.10 -17.42 11.63
CA VAL A 252 -0.37 -17.42 11.49
C VAL A 252 -0.85 -17.64 10.05
N GLU A 253 -0.01 -17.36 9.05
CA GLU A 253 -0.26 -17.68 7.65
C GLU A 253 1.06 -17.88 6.90
N SER A 254 1.16 -18.90 6.05
CA SER A 254 2.39 -19.25 5.33
C SER A 254 2.15 -19.72 3.90
N SER A 255 0.97 -19.46 3.33
CA SER A 255 0.62 -19.88 1.97
C SER A 255 0.59 -18.74 0.95
N LEU A 256 0.92 -17.51 1.34
CA LEU A 256 1.19 -16.39 0.42
C LEU A 256 2.62 -16.48 -0.10
N GLN A 257 2.84 -16.04 -1.34
CA GLN A 257 4.18 -16.09 -1.93
C GLN A 257 5.06 -14.98 -1.36
N GLU A 258 4.61 -13.72 -1.46
CA GLU A 258 5.27 -12.57 -0.86
C GLU A 258 4.22 -11.79 -0.04
N PRO A 259 3.99 -12.16 1.23
CA PRO A 259 3.07 -11.41 2.09
C PRO A 259 3.61 -9.99 2.30
N ASN A 260 2.75 -8.99 2.18
CA ASN A 260 3.18 -7.60 2.19
C ASN A 260 2.27 -6.73 3.07
N GLY A 261 1.38 -5.91 2.51
CA GLY A 261 0.46 -5.06 3.26
C GLY A 261 -0.47 -5.86 4.17
N ILE A 262 -0.67 -5.35 5.38
CA ILE A 262 -1.52 -5.97 6.42
C ILE A 262 -2.42 -4.92 7.05
N SER A 263 -3.71 -5.23 7.21
CA SER A 263 -4.61 -4.38 8.00
C SER A 263 -5.80 -5.14 8.58
N PHE A 264 -6.16 -4.83 9.82
CA PHE A 264 -7.40 -5.31 10.42
C PHE A 264 -8.61 -4.49 9.97
N SER A 265 -9.75 -5.16 9.87
CA SER A 265 -11.05 -4.48 10.02
C SER A 265 -11.15 -3.77 11.38
N LEU A 266 -12.00 -2.75 11.50
CA LEU A 266 -12.14 -1.97 12.73
C LEU A 266 -12.53 -2.81 13.97
N SER A 267 -13.29 -3.88 13.77
CA SER A 267 -13.65 -4.82 14.84
C SER A 267 -12.53 -5.79 15.21
N GLY A 268 -11.45 -5.87 14.43
CA GLY A 268 -10.39 -6.87 14.55
C GLY A 268 -10.79 -8.28 14.10
N SER A 269 -12.02 -8.50 13.63
CA SER A 269 -12.54 -9.83 13.28
C SER A 269 -12.12 -10.33 11.90
N THR A 270 -11.63 -9.43 11.04
CA THR A 270 -11.09 -9.75 9.72
C THR A 270 -9.71 -9.16 9.57
N LEU A 271 -8.77 -9.98 9.11
CA LEU A 271 -7.44 -9.54 8.69
C LEU A 271 -7.37 -9.53 7.17
N PHE A 272 -6.90 -8.42 6.60
CA PHE A 272 -6.60 -8.31 5.19
C PHE A 272 -5.08 -8.40 4.99
N LEU A 273 -4.65 -9.26 4.06
CA LEU A 273 -3.26 -9.42 3.66
C LEU A 273 -3.13 -9.29 2.16
N THR A 274 -2.10 -8.60 1.70
CA THR A 274 -1.75 -8.54 0.28
C THR A 274 -0.64 -9.53 -0.05
N ASP A 275 -0.72 -10.13 -1.23
CA ASP A 275 0.32 -11.01 -1.80
C ASP A 275 0.86 -10.36 -3.06
N THR A 276 2.14 -10.02 -3.03
CA THR A 276 2.85 -9.28 -4.08
C THR A 276 3.80 -10.17 -4.89
N GLY A 277 3.62 -11.50 -4.85
CA GLY A 277 4.51 -12.48 -5.51
C GLY A 277 4.64 -12.37 -7.03
N ALA A 278 3.83 -11.58 -7.71
CA ALA A 278 4.01 -11.20 -9.11
C ALA A 278 5.20 -10.25 -9.31
N GLY A 279 5.63 -9.51 -8.28
CA GLY A 279 6.80 -8.65 -8.30
C GLY A 279 8.01 -9.34 -7.67
N SER A 280 9.17 -9.17 -8.29
CA SER A 280 10.45 -9.68 -7.77
C SER A 280 11.50 -8.57 -7.80
N PRO A 281 11.87 -7.99 -6.65
CA PRO A 281 12.93 -7.00 -6.57
C PRO A 281 14.29 -7.55 -6.94
N SER A 282 15.12 -6.70 -7.54
CA SER A 282 16.53 -7.03 -7.82
C SER A 282 17.41 -5.79 -7.72
N GLY A 283 17.92 -5.49 -6.54
CA GLY A 283 18.78 -4.33 -6.26
C GLY A 283 18.04 -3.00 -6.01
N VAL A 284 18.57 -2.16 -5.12
CA VAL A 284 18.06 -0.80 -4.86
C VAL A 284 18.05 0.03 -6.17
N GLY A 285 16.91 0.67 -6.46
CA GLY A 285 16.76 1.60 -7.58
C GLY A 285 16.74 0.94 -8.97
N LYS A 286 16.74 -0.39 -9.06
CA LYS A 286 16.61 -1.11 -10.35
C LYS A 286 15.15 -1.40 -10.67
N PRO A 287 14.80 -1.55 -11.97
CA PRO A 287 13.48 -2.02 -12.36
C PRO A 287 13.19 -3.39 -11.73
N LEU A 288 12.04 -3.51 -11.07
CA LEU A 288 11.60 -4.77 -10.47
C LEU A 288 11.14 -5.71 -11.60
N GLN A 289 11.49 -6.99 -11.53
CA GLN A 289 10.93 -7.98 -12.45
C GLN A 289 9.45 -8.18 -12.10
N TYR A 290 8.63 -8.44 -13.12
CA TYR A 290 7.19 -8.57 -12.94
C TYR A 290 6.65 -9.72 -13.77
N LYS A 291 5.74 -10.50 -13.19
CA LYS A 291 5.05 -11.56 -13.89
C LYS A 291 3.57 -11.32 -13.77
N SER A 292 2.95 -10.82 -14.83
CA SER A 292 1.51 -10.52 -14.90
C SER A 292 0.57 -11.73 -14.74
N THR A 293 1.10 -12.93 -14.54
CA THR A 293 0.32 -14.13 -14.18
C THR A 293 0.59 -14.62 -12.75
N GLY A 294 1.47 -13.95 -11.99
CA GLY A 294 1.78 -14.27 -10.60
C GLY A 294 0.77 -13.69 -9.58
N PRO A 295 0.97 -13.97 -8.28
CA PRO A 295 0.13 -13.45 -7.21
C PRO A 295 0.16 -11.93 -7.11
N ARG A 296 -1.02 -11.31 -7.15
CA ARG A 296 -1.20 -9.85 -6.95
C ARG A 296 -2.56 -9.59 -6.32
N THR A 297 -2.80 -10.27 -5.22
CA THR A 297 -4.14 -10.52 -4.69
C THR A 297 -4.23 -10.02 -3.26
N VAL A 298 -5.34 -9.35 -2.94
CA VAL A 298 -5.75 -9.09 -1.57
C VAL A 298 -6.59 -10.26 -1.08
N TYR A 299 -6.19 -10.84 0.05
CA TYR A 299 -6.89 -11.90 0.74
C TYR A 299 -7.51 -11.37 2.03
N ALA A 300 -8.67 -11.92 2.39
CA ALA A 300 -9.29 -11.72 3.71
C ALA A 300 -9.28 -13.03 4.50
N PHE A 301 -9.16 -12.90 5.81
CA PHE A 301 -9.14 -14.00 6.77
C PHE A 301 -10.04 -13.63 7.94
N ASP A 302 -10.75 -14.62 8.48
CA ASP A 302 -11.45 -14.46 9.75
C ASP A 302 -10.45 -14.69 10.89
N VAL A 303 -10.47 -13.80 11.87
CA VAL A 303 -9.57 -13.85 13.04
C VAL A 303 -10.33 -14.49 14.18
N ASP A 304 -9.84 -15.62 14.67
CA ASP A 304 -10.43 -16.26 15.85
C ASP A 304 -10.17 -15.42 17.11
N ALA A 305 -11.23 -15.14 17.88
CA ALA A 305 -11.14 -14.27 19.04
C ALA A 305 -10.49 -14.93 20.27
N GLU A 306 -10.42 -16.26 20.33
CA GLU A 306 -9.87 -17.01 21.46
C GLU A 306 -8.38 -17.25 21.30
N ASP A 307 -7.97 -17.80 20.14
CA ASP A 307 -6.58 -18.21 19.89
C ASP A 307 -5.85 -17.32 18.89
N GLY A 308 -6.54 -16.41 18.19
CA GLY A 308 -5.97 -15.56 17.14
C GLY A 308 -5.45 -16.33 15.94
N SER A 309 -5.97 -17.53 15.67
CA SER A 309 -5.74 -18.25 14.42
C SER A 309 -6.47 -17.58 13.25
N LEU A 310 -5.90 -17.69 12.05
CA LEU A 310 -6.54 -17.22 10.82
C LEU A 310 -7.34 -18.36 10.16
N ARG A 311 -8.57 -18.06 9.75
CA ARG A 311 -9.49 -19.02 9.12
C ARG A 311 -10.11 -18.44 7.86
N ASN A 312 -10.73 -19.31 7.05
CA ASN A 312 -11.53 -18.92 5.88
C ASN A 312 -10.83 -17.96 4.90
N LYS A 313 -9.56 -18.27 4.57
CA LYS A 313 -8.79 -17.55 3.54
C LYS A 313 -9.62 -17.43 2.27
N ARG A 314 -9.81 -16.20 1.80
CA ARG A 314 -10.57 -15.90 0.57
C ARG A 314 -9.91 -14.78 -0.21
N ALA A 315 -9.72 -14.96 -1.50
CA ALA A 315 -9.33 -13.88 -2.40
C ALA A 315 -10.51 -12.92 -2.54
N ILE A 316 -10.28 -11.62 -2.37
CA ILE A 316 -11.33 -10.60 -2.48
C ILE A 316 -11.07 -9.60 -3.61
N TYR A 317 -9.80 -9.42 -4.00
CA TYR A 317 -9.42 -8.49 -5.06
C TYR A 317 -8.12 -8.91 -5.72
N GLN A 318 -8.03 -8.75 -7.04
CA GLN A 318 -6.78 -8.87 -7.80
C GLN A 318 -6.44 -7.48 -8.34
N ALA A 319 -5.25 -6.98 -8.04
CA ALA A 319 -4.82 -5.66 -8.50
C ALA A 319 -4.86 -5.60 -10.04
N ILE A 320 -5.46 -4.53 -10.55
CA ILE A 320 -5.53 -4.27 -12.00
C ILE A 320 -4.25 -3.63 -12.55
N GLU A 321 -3.36 -3.17 -11.66
CA GLU A 321 -2.05 -2.62 -11.96
C GLU A 321 -1.04 -3.18 -10.96
N TYR A 322 0.10 -3.67 -11.45
CA TYR A 322 1.25 -4.06 -10.64
C TYR A 322 0.85 -5.07 -9.55
N VAL A 323 1.09 -4.75 -8.29
CA VAL A 323 0.82 -5.58 -7.12
C VAL A 323 0.13 -4.75 -6.03
N PRO A 324 -0.78 -5.32 -5.24
CA PRO A 324 -1.36 -4.63 -4.10
C PRO A 324 -0.32 -4.60 -2.98
N ASP A 325 0.28 -3.45 -2.72
CA ASP A 325 1.36 -3.29 -1.75
C ASP A 325 0.78 -2.97 -0.36
N GLY A 326 1.04 -1.80 0.23
CA GLY A 326 0.42 -1.38 1.48
C GLY A 326 -1.11 -1.23 1.40
N ILE A 327 -1.82 -1.72 2.42
CA ILE A 327 -3.30 -1.64 2.54
C ILE A 327 -3.71 -0.99 3.87
N LYS A 328 -4.82 -0.22 3.86
CA LYS A 328 -5.43 0.37 5.06
C LYS A 328 -6.96 0.27 5.00
N VAL A 329 -7.58 0.23 6.18
CA VAL A 329 -9.05 0.25 6.33
C VAL A 329 -9.51 1.62 6.82
N SER A 330 -10.48 2.21 6.12
CA SER A 330 -11.15 3.45 6.50
C SER A 330 -12.16 3.24 7.64
N ARG A 331 -12.58 4.33 8.31
CA ARG A 331 -13.57 4.32 9.40
C ARG A 331 -14.93 3.72 9.02
N ASN A 332 -15.28 3.73 7.75
CA ASN A 332 -16.51 3.12 7.22
C ASN A 332 -16.26 1.76 6.54
N GLY A 333 -15.09 1.16 6.74
CA GLY A 333 -14.77 -0.21 6.34
C GLY A 333 -14.33 -0.41 4.89
N TYR A 334 -14.22 0.65 4.08
CA TYR A 334 -13.60 0.54 2.76
C TYR A 334 -12.11 0.25 2.91
N LEU A 335 -11.59 -0.56 2.01
CA LEU A 335 -10.18 -0.90 1.92
C LEU A 335 -9.53 0.02 0.88
N ILE A 336 -8.32 0.50 1.17
CA ILE A 336 -7.53 1.28 0.24
C ILE A 336 -6.17 0.61 0.14
N THR A 337 -5.79 0.17 -1.05
CA THR A 337 -4.50 -0.48 -1.29
C THR A 337 -3.69 0.30 -2.32
N ALA A 338 -2.40 0.45 -2.06
CA ALA A 338 -1.45 0.87 -3.08
C ALA A 338 -1.39 -0.19 -4.18
N ALA A 339 -1.43 0.22 -5.44
CA ALA A 339 -1.40 -0.68 -6.58
C ALA A 339 -0.83 0.02 -7.81
N GLY A 340 0.48 -0.02 -8.01
CA GLY A 340 1.13 0.62 -9.17
C GLY A 340 1.04 2.14 -9.13
N HIS A 341 0.57 2.77 -10.21
CA HIS A 341 0.47 4.24 -10.31
C HIS A 341 -0.80 4.79 -9.65
N GLY A 342 -1.06 4.36 -8.40
CA GLY A 342 -2.24 4.82 -7.70
C GLY A 342 -2.67 4.01 -6.49
N LEU A 343 -3.88 4.33 -6.04
CA LEU A 343 -4.58 3.64 -4.97
C LEU A 343 -5.90 3.05 -5.50
N ASP A 344 -6.17 1.79 -5.17
CA ASP A 344 -7.47 1.16 -5.42
C ASP A 344 -8.32 1.22 -4.14
N ILE A 345 -9.55 1.72 -4.29
CA ILE A 345 -10.56 1.79 -3.23
C ILE A 345 -11.56 0.65 -3.44
N LEU A 346 -11.64 -0.23 -2.45
CA LEU A 346 -12.48 -1.42 -2.46
C LEU A 346 -13.58 -1.30 -1.40
N ALA A 347 -14.77 -1.81 -1.72
CA ALA A 347 -15.76 -2.11 -0.70
C ALA A 347 -15.24 -3.19 0.27
N PRO A 348 -15.83 -3.35 1.47
CA PRO A 348 -15.39 -4.35 2.45
C PRO A 348 -15.34 -5.80 1.92
N ASN A 349 -16.11 -6.10 0.88
CA ASN A 349 -16.15 -7.41 0.22
C ASN A 349 -15.14 -7.56 -0.94
N GLY A 350 -14.30 -6.55 -1.19
CA GLY A 350 -13.29 -6.55 -2.25
C GLY A 350 -13.73 -6.00 -3.61
N LYS A 351 -15.00 -5.57 -3.76
CA LYS A 351 -15.45 -4.93 -5.01
C LYS A 351 -14.67 -3.64 -5.26
N LEU A 352 -14.00 -3.53 -6.40
CA LEU A 352 -13.34 -2.30 -6.84
C LEU A 352 -14.39 -1.20 -7.09
N ILE A 353 -14.27 -0.10 -6.37
CA ILE A 353 -15.18 1.05 -6.45
C ILE A 353 -14.55 2.17 -7.25
N ALA A 354 -13.29 2.49 -6.93
CA ALA A 354 -12.57 3.58 -7.55
C ALA A 354 -11.08 3.33 -7.59
N ARG A 355 -10.40 4.02 -8.49
CA ARG A 355 -8.94 4.15 -8.52
C ARG A 355 -8.56 5.62 -8.50
N ILE A 356 -7.58 5.97 -7.65
CA ILE A 356 -6.93 7.27 -7.63
C ILE A 356 -5.64 7.14 -8.43
N LEU A 357 -5.47 7.94 -9.48
CA LEU A 357 -4.31 7.87 -10.38
C LEU A 357 -3.24 8.88 -9.95
N THR A 358 -2.01 8.40 -9.79
CA THR A 358 -0.83 9.22 -9.49
C THR A 358 0.15 9.21 -10.67
N ASN A 359 1.06 10.17 -10.70
CA ASN A 359 2.16 10.23 -11.68
C ASN A 359 3.41 9.47 -11.23
N PHE A 360 3.32 8.70 -10.15
CA PHE A 360 4.41 7.99 -9.50
C PHE A 360 3.90 6.64 -8.96
N THR A 361 4.79 5.66 -8.75
CA THR A 361 4.40 4.36 -8.18
C THR A 361 4.16 4.50 -6.69
N VAL A 362 2.94 4.22 -6.23
CA VAL A 362 2.58 4.21 -4.82
C VAL A 362 2.95 2.85 -4.22
N ALA A 363 3.66 2.87 -3.10
CA ALA A 363 4.05 1.67 -2.36
C ALA A 363 3.17 1.51 -1.10
N ASN A 364 2.82 2.62 -0.43
CA ASN A 364 1.96 2.55 0.75
C ASN A 364 1.17 3.84 0.95
N LEU A 365 0.30 3.82 1.95
CA LEU A 365 -0.52 4.96 2.32
C LEU A 365 -0.77 5.06 3.83
N ALA A 366 -1.09 6.27 4.28
CA ALA A 366 -1.58 6.52 5.63
C ALA A 366 -2.76 7.50 5.60
N PHE A 367 -3.67 7.32 6.54
CA PHE A 367 -4.58 8.39 6.90
C PHE A 367 -3.86 9.41 7.78
N ALA A 368 -4.09 10.70 7.52
CA ALA A 368 -3.54 11.80 8.29
C ALA A 368 -4.54 12.95 8.40
N GLY A 369 -4.13 14.00 9.12
CA GLY A 369 -5.03 15.06 9.55
C GLY A 369 -5.75 14.66 10.82
N ARG A 370 -6.15 15.65 11.62
CA ARG A 370 -6.64 15.44 12.99
C ARG A 370 -7.91 14.59 13.03
N ASP A 371 -8.71 14.61 11.97
CA ASP A 371 -9.93 13.84 11.83
C ASP A 371 -9.76 12.64 10.88
N GLY A 372 -8.52 12.34 10.46
CA GLY A 372 -8.20 11.33 9.45
C GLY A 372 -8.68 11.72 8.06
N GLU A 373 -8.80 13.02 7.78
CA GLU A 373 -9.43 13.58 6.58
C GLU A 373 -8.57 13.60 5.32
N GLN A 374 -7.31 13.18 5.43
CA GLN A 374 -6.35 13.15 4.35
C GLN A 374 -5.87 11.71 4.16
N ILE A 375 -5.73 11.28 2.92
CA ILE A 375 -4.94 10.08 2.59
C ILE A 375 -3.63 10.57 2.01
N TRP A 376 -2.52 10.10 2.55
CA TRP A 376 -1.19 10.33 2.01
C TRP A 376 -0.72 9.08 1.28
N ALA A 377 -0.45 9.21 -0.01
CA ALA A 377 0.15 8.18 -0.84
C ALA A 377 1.65 8.46 -0.97
N VAL A 378 2.49 7.45 -0.75
CA VAL A 378 3.95 7.58 -0.82
C VAL A 378 4.54 6.43 -1.62
N GLY A 379 5.67 6.66 -2.28
CA GLY A 379 6.35 5.61 -3.03
C GLY A 379 7.58 6.11 -3.78
N LYS A 380 7.80 5.55 -4.97
CA LYS A 380 8.94 5.89 -5.83
C LYS A 380 8.61 7.16 -6.62
N GLY A 381 9.44 8.19 -6.50
CA GLY A 381 9.30 9.45 -7.25
C GLY A 381 8.43 10.51 -6.57
N GLY A 382 7.60 10.17 -5.58
CA GLY A 382 6.81 11.21 -4.93
C GLY A 382 5.98 10.83 -3.71
N ALA A 383 5.37 11.88 -3.14
CA ALA A 383 4.31 11.80 -2.14
C ALA A 383 3.17 12.76 -2.51
N ALA A 384 1.94 12.29 -2.36
CA ALA A 384 0.74 13.06 -2.68
C ALA A 384 -0.30 12.99 -1.56
N ARG A 385 -1.05 14.09 -1.41
CA ARG A 385 -2.19 14.20 -0.49
C ARG A 385 -3.49 14.08 -1.28
N VAL A 386 -4.35 13.16 -0.87
CA VAL A 386 -5.70 13.00 -1.41
C VAL A 386 -6.70 13.53 -0.39
N LEU A 387 -7.56 14.44 -0.84
CA LEU A 387 -8.70 14.94 -0.09
C LEU A 387 -9.97 14.34 -0.70
N CYS A 388 -10.65 13.51 0.08
CA CYS A 388 -11.91 12.88 -0.31
C CYS A 388 -12.82 12.71 0.91
N ARG A 389 -13.91 11.95 0.78
CA ARG A 389 -14.86 11.72 1.87
C ARG A 389 -14.44 10.62 2.83
N LEU A 390 -13.56 9.72 2.40
CA LEU A 390 -13.00 8.69 3.27
C LEU A 390 -12.24 9.30 4.45
N ARG A 391 -12.28 8.59 5.58
CA ARG A 391 -11.63 8.96 6.84
C ARG A 391 -10.87 7.79 7.42
N GLY A 392 -9.74 8.07 8.06
CA GLY A 392 -9.00 7.08 8.85
C GLY A 392 -9.78 6.62 10.08
N PRO A 393 -9.42 5.44 10.63
CA PRO A 393 -10.08 4.83 11.79
C PRO A 393 -10.28 5.81 12.94
#